data_AF-A0A8T5TD01-F1
#
_entry.id   AF-A0A8T5TD01-F1
#
_cell.length_a   1.000
_cell.length_b   1.000
_cell.length_c   1.000
_cell.angle_alpha   90.00
_cell.angle_beta   90.00
_cell.angle_gamma   90.00
#
_symmetry.space_group_name_H-M   'P 1'
#
loop_
_entity.id
_entity.type
_entity.pdbx_description
1 polymer ?
#
loop_
_entity_poly.entity_id
_entity_poly.type
_entity_poly.pdbx_seq_one_letter_code
_entity_poly.pdbx_strand_id
1 'polypeptide(L)'
;MVKKKKIREDFDDIFRSGDEEKIKTMLKEHPWLLEEVSNEMSEVMENEQQIISALGIMEDELGESVPLNDILYSLKNDFDIRKSENELKEILENLIPLDLVKKSENKWSLTNEGGRICDDYLNRFVKLHE
;
A
#
# COMPACT_ATOMS: atom_id res chain seq x y z
N MET A 1 10.03 -28.17 5.08
CA MET A 1 9.03 -27.09 5.31
C MET A 1 9.14 -26.49 6.72
N VAL A 2 9.20 -27.28 7.80
CA VAL A 2 9.29 -26.78 9.20
C VAL A 2 10.49 -25.85 9.46
N LYS A 3 11.68 -26.14 8.89
CA LYS A 3 12.87 -25.28 9.07
C LYS A 3 12.75 -23.92 8.37
N LYS A 4 12.13 -23.86 7.19
CA LYS A 4 11.88 -22.60 6.46
C LYS A 4 10.94 -21.69 7.24
N LYS A 5 9.86 -22.25 7.79
CA LYS A 5 8.90 -21.51 8.61
C LYS A 5 9.57 -20.86 9.83
N LYS A 6 10.42 -21.61 10.53
CA LYS A 6 11.16 -21.08 11.68
C LYS A 6 12.13 -19.96 11.29
N ILE A 7 12.84 -20.10 10.18
CA ILE A 7 13.73 -19.05 9.65
C ILE A 7 12.93 -17.79 9.27
N ARG A 8 11.70 -17.94 8.75
CA ARG A 8 10.80 -16.82 8.45
C ARG A 8 10.35 -16.09 9.71
N GLU A 9 9.89 -16.84 10.71
CA GLU A 9 9.46 -16.27 12.01
C GLU A 9 10.61 -15.53 12.69
N ASP A 10 11.81 -16.11 12.72
CA ASP A 10 13.00 -15.46 13.28
C ASP A 10 13.39 -14.20 12.48
N PHE A 11 13.19 -14.19 11.16
CA PHE A 11 13.42 -13.01 10.32
C PHE A 11 12.41 -11.91 10.59
N ASP A 12 11.12 -12.22 10.75
CA ASP A 12 10.08 -11.22 11.03
C ASP A 12 10.32 -10.50 12.36
N ASP A 13 10.75 -11.22 13.39
CA ASP A 13 11.10 -10.63 14.68
C ASP A 13 12.32 -9.69 14.55
N ILE A 14 13.34 -10.11 13.81
CA ILE A 14 14.53 -9.29 13.53
C ILE A 14 14.15 -8.04 12.71
N PHE A 15 13.32 -8.21 11.68
CA PHE A 15 12.86 -7.13 10.82
C PHE A 15 12.06 -6.09 11.61
N ARG A 16 11.13 -6.53 12.48
CA ARG A 16 10.36 -5.67 13.39
C ARG A 16 11.25 -4.93 14.39
N SER A 17 12.34 -5.54 14.83
CA SER A 17 13.30 -4.89 15.73
C SER A 17 14.18 -3.82 15.06
N GLY A 18 14.20 -3.76 13.71
CA GLY A 18 15.01 -2.79 12.96
C GLY A 18 16.52 -3.04 13.01
N ASP A 19 16.96 -4.26 13.36
CA ASP A 19 18.37 -4.62 13.47
C ASP A 19 18.98 -4.86 12.08
N GLU A 20 19.40 -3.78 11.41
CA GLU A 20 19.89 -3.81 10.02
C GLU A 20 21.04 -4.81 9.78
N GLU A 21 21.95 -4.99 10.74
CA GLU A 21 23.07 -5.92 10.59
C GLU A 21 22.59 -7.37 10.56
N LYS A 22 21.64 -7.72 11.43
CA LYS A 22 21.04 -9.05 11.42
C LYS A 22 20.14 -9.27 10.21
N ILE A 23 19.39 -8.25 9.77
CA ILE A 23 18.60 -8.31 8.54
C ILE A 23 19.53 -8.62 7.35
N LYS A 24 20.62 -7.87 7.19
CA LYS A 24 21.62 -8.11 6.12
C LYS A 24 22.24 -9.49 6.20
N THR A 25 22.53 -9.97 7.41
CA THR A 25 23.10 -11.32 7.63
C THR A 25 22.11 -12.40 7.22
N MET A 26 20.86 -12.33 7.70
CA MET A 26 19.79 -13.27 7.35
C MET A 26 19.50 -13.29 5.85
N LEU A 27 19.42 -12.12 5.20
CA LEU A 27 19.20 -12.03 3.75
C LEU A 27 20.36 -12.63 2.95
N LYS A 28 21.59 -12.53 3.45
CA LYS A 28 22.78 -13.12 2.83
C LYS A 28 22.81 -14.64 2.98
N GLU A 29 22.42 -15.16 4.14
CA GLU A 29 22.37 -16.60 4.42
C GLU A 29 21.15 -17.28 3.77
N HIS A 30 20.08 -16.53 3.56
CA HIS A 30 18.81 -17.01 3.03
C HIS A 30 18.26 -16.06 1.96
N PRO A 31 18.83 -16.05 0.74
CA PRO A 31 18.45 -15.12 -0.33
C PRO A 31 16.96 -15.19 -0.73
N TRP A 32 16.33 -16.35 -0.57
CA TRP A 32 14.89 -16.54 -0.81
C TRP A 32 14.01 -15.72 0.14
N LEU A 33 14.52 -15.28 1.31
CA LEU A 33 13.82 -14.32 2.16
C LEU A 33 13.68 -12.98 1.46
N LEU A 34 14.68 -12.55 0.69
CA LEU A 34 14.60 -11.31 -0.08
C LEU A 34 13.45 -11.41 -1.10
N GLU A 35 13.34 -12.53 -1.78
CA GLU A 35 12.25 -12.75 -2.76
C GLU A 35 10.88 -12.78 -2.08
N GLU A 36 10.73 -13.45 -0.93
CA GLU A 36 9.43 -13.49 -0.22
C GLU A 36 9.07 -12.14 0.42
N VAL A 37 10.01 -11.45 1.08
CA VAL A 37 9.78 -10.10 1.62
C VAL A 37 9.48 -9.12 0.49
N SER A 38 10.22 -9.18 -0.62
CA SER A 38 10.00 -8.29 -1.76
C SER A 38 8.63 -8.53 -2.38
N ASN A 39 8.17 -9.78 -2.48
CA ASN A 39 6.83 -10.09 -2.99
C ASN A 39 5.74 -9.62 -2.02
N GLU A 40 5.85 -9.93 -0.72
CA GLU A 40 4.85 -9.49 0.27
C GLU A 40 4.82 -7.95 0.42
N MET A 41 5.98 -7.28 0.39
CA MET A 41 6.05 -5.82 0.36
C MET A 41 5.46 -5.27 -0.93
N SER A 42 5.70 -5.92 -2.07
CA SER A 42 5.14 -5.50 -3.35
C SER A 42 3.61 -5.59 -3.34
N GLU A 43 3.03 -6.66 -2.79
CA GLU A 43 1.57 -6.82 -2.70
C GLU A 43 0.91 -5.80 -1.75
N VAL A 44 1.54 -5.52 -0.61
CA VAL A 44 1.05 -4.48 0.32
C VAL A 44 1.17 -3.09 -0.31
N MET A 45 2.31 -2.78 -0.93
CA MET A 45 2.53 -1.50 -1.60
C MET A 45 1.59 -1.33 -2.79
N GLU A 46 1.32 -2.38 -3.56
CA GLU A 46 0.39 -2.33 -4.70
C GLU A 46 -1.03 -2.05 -4.22
N ASN A 47 -1.46 -2.69 -3.13
CA ASN A 47 -2.77 -2.47 -2.53
C ASN A 47 -2.94 -1.04 -1.97
N GLU A 48 -1.91 -0.51 -1.29
CA GLU A 48 -1.89 0.88 -0.84
C GLU A 48 -1.90 1.87 -2.02
N GLN A 49 -1.12 1.59 -3.07
CA GLN A 49 -1.08 2.40 -4.30
C GLN A 49 -2.42 2.39 -5.05
N GLN A 50 -3.12 1.26 -5.10
CA GLN A 50 -4.47 1.16 -5.68
C GLN A 50 -5.48 2.01 -4.91
N ILE A 51 -5.41 2.03 -3.57
CA ILE A 51 -6.25 2.88 -2.73
C ILE A 51 -5.94 4.36 -2.94
N ILE A 52 -4.65 4.72 -2.96
CA ILE A 52 -4.20 6.09 -3.25
C ILE A 52 -4.69 6.53 -4.64
N SER A 53 -4.62 5.65 -5.62
CA SER A 53 -5.04 5.92 -6.99
C SER A 53 -6.55 6.07 -7.13
N ALA A 54 -7.34 5.21 -6.46
CA ALA A 54 -8.79 5.34 -6.40
C ALA A 54 -9.22 6.64 -5.73
N LEU A 55 -8.54 7.03 -4.65
CA LEU A 55 -8.76 8.33 -4.00
C LEU A 55 -8.42 9.48 -4.96
N GLY A 56 -7.29 9.42 -5.66
CA GLY A 56 -6.87 10.45 -6.61
C GLY A 56 -7.83 10.63 -7.78
N ILE A 57 -8.32 9.53 -8.38
CA ILE A 57 -9.34 9.57 -9.43
C ILE A 57 -10.58 10.32 -8.94
N MET A 58 -11.11 9.91 -7.77
CA MET A 58 -12.32 10.55 -7.22
C MET A 58 -12.08 12.01 -6.80
N GLU A 59 -10.88 12.33 -6.30
CA GLU A 59 -10.53 13.70 -5.91
C GLU A 59 -10.46 14.62 -7.14
N ASP A 60 -9.91 14.15 -8.25
CA ASP A 60 -9.88 14.89 -9.51
C ASP A 60 -11.28 15.04 -10.13
N GLU A 61 -12.14 14.03 -10.02
CA GLU A 61 -13.52 14.08 -10.53
C GLU A 61 -14.42 15.02 -9.72
N LEU A 62 -14.29 15.00 -8.39
CA LEU A 62 -15.11 15.81 -7.49
C LEU A 62 -14.54 17.22 -7.28
N GLY A 63 -13.22 17.41 -7.44
CA GLY A 63 -12.52 18.66 -7.14
C GLY A 63 -12.47 19.02 -5.66
N GLU A 64 -12.76 18.05 -4.78
CA GLU A 64 -12.80 18.20 -3.33
C GLU A 64 -12.47 16.88 -2.61
N SER A 65 -12.32 16.94 -1.29
CA SER A 65 -12.05 15.75 -0.48
C SER A 65 -13.18 14.71 -0.60
N VAL A 66 -12.78 13.44 -0.66
CA VAL A 66 -13.61 12.30 -1.07
C VAL A 66 -14.10 11.50 0.14
N PRO A 67 -15.39 11.17 0.25
CA PRO A 67 -15.88 10.27 1.30
C PRO A 67 -15.49 8.81 1.02
N LEU A 68 -15.41 7.97 2.06
CA LEU A 68 -15.03 6.55 1.93
C LEU A 68 -15.87 5.77 0.91
N ASN A 69 -17.16 6.07 0.80
CA ASN A 69 -18.07 5.39 -0.14
C ASN A 69 -17.67 5.58 -1.60
N ASP A 70 -17.18 6.78 -1.95
CA ASP A 70 -16.78 7.11 -3.30
C ASP A 70 -15.43 6.46 -3.63
N ILE A 71 -14.51 6.39 -2.68
CA ILE A 71 -13.26 5.62 -2.80
C ILE A 71 -13.56 4.13 -2.98
N LEU A 72 -14.48 3.55 -2.21
CA LEU A 72 -14.93 2.16 -2.37
C LEU A 72 -15.57 1.92 -3.74
N TYR A 73 -16.31 2.89 -4.24
CA TYR A 73 -16.91 2.83 -5.57
C TYR A 73 -15.82 2.80 -6.65
N SER A 74 -14.83 3.70 -6.59
CA SER A 74 -13.72 3.69 -7.54
C SER A 74 -12.89 2.40 -7.46
N LEU A 75 -12.52 1.94 -6.25
CA LEU A 75 -11.83 0.66 -6.06
C LEU A 75 -12.53 -0.51 -6.75
N LYS A 76 -13.86 -0.54 -6.69
CA LYS A 76 -14.66 -1.59 -7.31
C LYS A 76 -14.77 -1.46 -8.82
N ASN A 77 -14.93 -0.25 -9.36
CA ASN A 77 -15.19 -0.07 -10.80
C ASN A 77 -13.89 0.06 -11.62
N ASP A 78 -12.89 0.75 -11.08
CA ASP A 78 -11.65 1.05 -11.78
C ASP A 78 -10.58 -0.04 -11.56
N PHE A 79 -10.58 -0.68 -10.39
CA PHE A 79 -9.55 -1.67 -10.02
C PHE A 79 -10.10 -3.09 -9.80
N ASP A 80 -11.42 -3.31 -9.88
CA ASP A 80 -12.10 -4.58 -9.55
C ASP A 80 -11.78 -5.12 -8.13
N ILE A 81 -11.46 -4.21 -7.20
CA ILE A 81 -11.11 -4.54 -5.82
C ILE A 81 -12.32 -4.36 -4.91
N ARG A 82 -12.56 -5.37 -4.06
CA ARG A 82 -13.59 -5.30 -3.02
C ARG A 82 -12.94 -5.23 -1.65
N LYS A 83 -13.19 -4.12 -0.95
CA LYS A 83 -12.80 -3.92 0.44
C LYS A 83 -14.01 -3.51 1.27
N SER A 84 -13.99 -3.83 2.56
CA SER A 84 -14.94 -3.24 3.48
C SER A 84 -14.54 -1.81 3.85
N GLU A 85 -15.51 -1.02 4.30
CA GLU A 85 -15.27 0.35 4.78
C GLU A 85 -14.24 0.38 5.93
N ASN A 86 -14.30 -0.61 6.82
CA ASN A 86 -13.35 -0.72 7.93
C ASN A 86 -11.93 -0.97 7.44
N GLU A 87 -11.73 -1.93 6.52
CA GLU A 87 -10.41 -2.22 5.95
C GLU A 87 -9.84 -1.01 5.20
N LEU A 88 -10.66 -0.33 4.39
CA LEU A 88 -10.24 0.87 3.68
C LEU A 88 -9.81 1.97 4.67
N LYS A 89 -10.60 2.17 5.71
CA LYS A 89 -10.32 3.16 6.74
C LYS A 89 -9.02 2.85 7.49
N GLU A 90 -8.78 1.60 7.88
CA GLU A 90 -7.53 1.18 8.55
C GLU A 90 -6.31 1.47 7.67
N ILE A 91 -6.39 1.17 6.37
CA ILE A 91 -5.30 1.44 5.44
C ILE A 91 -5.08 2.95 5.29
N LEU A 92 -6.14 3.74 5.07
CA LEU A 92 -6.02 5.19 4.96
C LEU A 92 -5.47 5.83 6.26
N GLU A 93 -5.84 5.31 7.43
CA GLU A 93 -5.28 5.78 8.71
C GLU A 93 -3.78 5.44 8.86
N ASN A 94 -3.31 4.32 8.30
CA ASN A 94 -1.88 3.99 8.24
C ASN A 94 -1.09 4.86 7.24
N LEU A 95 -1.76 5.45 6.25
CA LEU A 95 -1.15 6.34 5.26
C LEU A 95 -1.01 7.80 5.75
N ILE A 96 -1.75 8.19 6.80
CA ILE A 96 -1.62 9.51 7.46
C ILE A 96 -0.21 9.77 7.99
N PRO A 97 0.41 8.90 8.83
CA PRO A 97 1.74 9.16 9.37
C PRO A 97 2.84 9.20 8.29
N LEU A 98 2.56 8.67 7.10
CA LEU A 98 3.46 8.72 5.94
C LEU A 98 3.30 10.02 5.12
N ASP A 99 2.42 10.93 5.54
CA ASP A 99 2.06 12.17 4.83
C ASP A 99 1.59 11.91 3.39
N LEU A 100 0.92 10.79 3.13
CA LEU A 100 0.41 10.43 1.80
C LEU A 100 -1.07 10.84 1.63
N VAL A 101 -1.84 10.78 2.71
CA VAL A 101 -3.26 11.17 2.72
C VAL A 101 -3.56 12.09 3.88
N LYS A 102 -4.61 12.90 3.73
CA LYS A 102 -5.15 13.77 4.78
C LYS A 102 -6.61 13.43 5.02
N LYS A 103 -6.99 13.46 6.29
CA LYS A 103 -8.37 13.28 6.74
C LYS A 103 -8.96 14.62 7.15
N SER A 104 -10.06 15.01 6.53
CA SER A 104 -10.84 16.20 6.86
C SER A 104 -12.26 15.79 7.21
N GLU A 105 -12.59 15.86 8.50
CA GLU A 105 -13.85 15.37 9.07
C GLU A 105 -14.09 13.88 8.76
N ASN A 106 -14.84 13.58 7.70
CA ASN A 106 -15.17 12.23 7.20
C ASN A 106 -14.79 12.02 5.73
N LYS A 107 -13.97 12.92 5.19
CA LYS A 107 -13.47 12.90 3.81
C LYS A 107 -11.96 12.76 3.82
N TRP A 108 -11.44 12.29 2.71
CA TRP A 108 -10.02 12.02 2.48
C TRP A 108 -9.53 12.81 1.27
N SER A 109 -8.29 13.24 1.32
CA SER A 109 -7.62 13.91 0.20
C SER A 109 -6.17 13.45 0.11
N LEU A 110 -5.59 13.52 -1.09
CA LEU A 110 -4.17 13.27 -1.26
C LEU A 110 -3.34 14.47 -0.78
N THR A 111 -2.14 14.17 -0.29
CA THR A 111 -1.09 15.19 -0.18
C THR A 111 -0.37 15.33 -1.51
N ASN A 112 0.58 16.26 -1.60
CA ASN A 112 1.44 16.36 -2.78
C ASN A 112 2.23 15.06 -3.03
N GLU A 113 2.66 14.36 -1.98
CA GLU A 113 3.40 13.11 -2.12
C GLU A 113 2.46 11.95 -2.47
N GLY A 114 1.27 11.90 -1.88
CA GLY A 114 0.22 10.94 -2.27
C GLY A 114 -0.20 11.11 -3.73
N GLY A 115 -0.37 12.36 -4.18
CA GLY A 115 -0.67 12.69 -5.59
C GLY A 115 0.43 12.22 -6.54
N ARG A 116 1.70 12.40 -6.17
CA ARG A 116 2.82 11.88 -6.96
C ARG A 116 2.81 10.36 -7.08
N ILE A 117 2.49 9.65 -6.01
CA ILE A 117 2.37 8.18 -6.02
C ILE A 117 1.18 7.73 -6.88
N CYS A 118 0.03 8.41 -6.76
CA CYS A 118 -1.14 8.23 -7.61
C CYS A 118 -0.75 8.36 -9.09
N ASP A 119 -0.13 9.47 -9.47
CA ASP A 119 0.31 9.74 -10.84
C ASP A 119 1.26 8.66 -11.37
N ASP A 120 2.27 8.28 -10.58
CA ASP A 120 3.24 7.25 -10.99
C ASP A 120 2.54 5.91 -11.23
N TYR A 121 1.65 5.50 -10.31
CA TYR A 121 0.90 4.27 -10.42
C TYR A 121 -0.04 4.28 -11.64
N LEU A 122 -0.86 5.33 -11.81
CA LEU A 122 -1.79 5.44 -12.94
C LEU A 122 -1.04 5.47 -14.28
N ASN A 123 0.11 6.15 -14.36
CA ASN A 123 0.93 6.15 -15.57
C ASN A 123 1.50 4.77 -15.92
N ARG A 124 1.81 3.94 -14.92
CA ARG A 124 2.21 2.54 -15.15
C ARG A 124 1.02 1.66 -15.52
N PHE A 125 -0.10 1.84 -14.82
CA PHE A 125 -1.33 1.08 -15.02
C PHE A 125 -1.89 1.29 -16.44
N VAL A 126 -1.95 2.55 -16.90
CA VAL A 126 -2.37 2.89 -18.28
C VAL A 126 -1.44 2.26 -19.31
N LYS A 127 -0.12 2.31 -19.09
CA LYS A 127 0.87 1.70 -20.02
C LYS A 127 0.84 0.17 -20.06
N LEU A 128 0.34 -0.49 -19.02
CA LEU A 128 0.21 -1.95 -18.96
C LEU A 128 -1.03 -2.44 -19.73
N HIS A 129 -1.98 -1.54 -20.03
CA HIS A 129 -3.23 -1.84 -20.73
C HIS A 129 -3.29 -1.29 -22.17
N GLU A 130 -2.18 -0.78 -22.72
CA GLU A 130 -1.97 -0.49 -24.16
C GLU A 130 -1.35 -1.68 -24.90
#